data_AF-A0A935YEJ8-F1
#
_entry.id   AF-A0A935YEJ8-F1
#
_cell.length_a   1.000
_cell.length_b   1.000
_cell.length_c   1.000
_cell.angle_alpha   90.00
_cell.angle_beta   90.00
_cell.angle_gamma   90.00
#
_symmetry.space_group_name_H-M   'P 1'
#
loop_
_entity.id
_entity.type
_entity.pdbx_description
1 polymer ?
#
loop_
_entity_poly.entity_id
_entity_poly.type
_entity_poly.pdbx_seq_one_letter_code
_entity_poly.pdbx_strand_id
1 'polypeptide(L)'
;MDWEEVAVKAARSRVENLHRLYPELAAGSEIPHGPLGLLKLRFAESFAPWGIGLPEDDVANRRCGTIRAHGWSISYQFGCGEKGEFLDFYSHHRMTSDSHMRLYADGHVEGLPAMRDLRPCSQDPVEDARLEAEYSDHNRQVAEMLREKGF
;
A
#
# COMPACT_ATOMS: atom_id res chain seq x y z
N MET A 1 -3.34 29.28 7.64
CA MET A 1 -2.71 28.22 6.84
C MET A 1 -3.57 28.04 5.62
N ASP A 2 -3.06 28.41 4.45
CA ASP A 2 -3.79 28.28 3.19
C ASP A 2 -3.73 26.82 2.74
N TRP A 3 -4.86 26.13 2.82
CA TRP A 3 -4.96 24.72 2.47
C TRP A 3 -4.77 24.47 0.96
N GLU A 4 -5.03 25.47 0.13
CA GLU A 4 -4.87 25.38 -1.32
C GLU A 4 -3.38 25.38 -1.69
N GLU A 5 -2.59 26.28 -1.08
CA GLU A 5 -1.14 26.33 -1.25
C GLU A 5 -0.46 25.02 -0.79
N VAL A 6 -0.93 24.45 0.32
CA VAL A 6 -0.43 23.16 0.84
C VAL A 6 -0.73 22.02 -0.13
N ALA A 7 -1.95 21.97 -0.67
CA ALA A 7 -2.36 20.94 -1.62
C ALA A 7 -1.56 21.01 -2.93
N VAL A 8 -1.35 22.21 -3.48
CA VAL A 8 -0.54 22.43 -4.68
C VAL A 8 0.90 21.99 -4.47
N LYS A 9 1.49 22.35 -3.32
CA LYS A 9 2.86 21.94 -2.97
C LYS A 9 3.00 20.42 -2.82
N ALA A 10 2.02 19.78 -2.19
CA ALA A 10 1.99 18.32 -2.04
C ALA A 10 1.86 17.61 -3.41
N ALA A 11 0.97 18.10 -4.27
CA ALA A 11 0.79 17.56 -5.63
C ALA A 11 2.08 17.68 -6.46
N ARG A 12 2.75 18.85 -6.39
CA ARG A 12 4.03 19.06 -7.06
C ARG A 12 5.12 18.10 -6.55
N SER A 13 5.26 17.98 -5.23
CA SER A 13 6.24 17.05 -4.63
C SER A 13 5.98 15.60 -5.01
N ARG A 14 4.71 15.20 -5.12
CA ARG A 14 4.32 13.86 -5.59
C ARG A 14 4.80 13.61 -7.02
N VAL A 15 4.54 14.53 -7.95
CA VAL A 15 4.97 14.40 -9.35
C VAL A 15 6.49 14.36 -9.47
N GLU A 16 7.20 15.25 -8.76
CA GLU A 16 8.66 15.29 -8.76
C GLU A 16 9.27 13.97 -8.25
N ASN A 17 8.69 13.36 -7.22
CA ASN A 17 9.15 12.07 -6.70
C ASN A 17 8.85 10.93 -7.69
N LEU A 18 7.70 10.92 -8.35
CA LEU A 18 7.40 9.92 -9.38
C LEU A 18 8.35 10.03 -10.57
N HIS A 19 8.65 11.23 -11.05
CA HIS A 19 9.63 11.45 -12.12
C HIS A 19 11.06 11.06 -11.69
N ARG A 20 11.39 11.20 -10.41
CA ARG A 20 12.69 10.72 -9.90
C ARG A 20 12.78 9.19 -9.94
N LEU A 21 11.69 8.51 -9.59
CA LEU A 21 11.63 7.04 -9.61
C LEU A 21 11.54 6.49 -11.05
N TYR A 22 10.76 7.16 -11.90
CA TYR A 22 10.53 6.77 -13.30
C TYR A 22 10.73 7.98 -14.22
N PRO A 23 11.99 8.28 -14.61
CA PRO A 23 12.32 9.41 -15.47
C PRO A 23 11.59 9.42 -16.81
N GLU A 24 11.22 8.25 -17.32
CA GLU A 24 10.46 8.08 -18.56
C GLU A 24 9.09 8.78 -18.53
N LEU A 25 8.49 8.93 -17.35
CA LEU A 25 7.20 9.64 -17.21
C LEU A 25 7.37 11.14 -17.53
N ALA A 26 8.52 11.72 -17.19
CA ALA A 26 8.84 13.11 -17.55
C ALA A 26 9.08 13.28 -19.06
N ALA A 27 9.45 12.21 -19.76
CA ALA A 27 9.63 12.18 -21.21
C ALA A 27 8.32 11.98 -21.98
N GLY A 28 7.18 11.93 -21.28
CA GLY A 28 5.85 11.78 -21.88
C GLY A 28 5.32 10.35 -21.93
N SER A 29 6.05 9.37 -21.36
CA SER A 29 5.48 8.03 -21.17
C SER A 29 4.34 8.08 -20.15
N GLU A 30 3.23 7.41 -20.44
CA GLU A 30 2.11 7.32 -19.49
C GLU A 30 2.36 6.25 -18.41
N ILE A 31 3.23 5.27 -18.69
CA ILE A 31 3.48 4.09 -17.85
C ILE A 31 4.99 3.78 -17.88
N PRO A 32 5.60 3.39 -16.74
CA PRO A 32 6.97 2.90 -16.70
C PRO A 32 7.20 1.69 -17.62
N HIS A 33 8.39 1.59 -18.20
CA HIS A 33 8.73 0.45 -19.06
C HIS A 33 9.06 -0.81 -18.25
N GLY A 34 8.95 -1.97 -18.92
CA GLY A 34 9.29 -3.27 -18.36
C GLY A 34 8.07 -4.09 -17.90
N PRO A 35 8.30 -5.30 -17.37
CA PRO A 35 7.23 -6.12 -16.85
C PRO A 35 6.52 -5.39 -15.70
N LEU A 36 5.19 -5.47 -15.66
CA LEU A 36 4.38 -4.94 -14.56
C LEU A 36 4.47 -3.41 -14.37
N GLY A 37 4.75 -2.63 -15.43
CA GLY A 37 4.90 -1.18 -15.37
C GLY A 37 3.75 -0.43 -14.68
N LEU A 38 2.50 -0.83 -14.93
CA LEU A 38 1.33 -0.25 -14.26
C LEU A 38 1.30 -0.53 -12.75
N LEU A 39 1.66 -1.75 -12.35
CA LEU A 39 1.74 -2.13 -10.95
C LEU A 39 2.84 -1.35 -10.22
N LYS A 40 4.02 -1.24 -10.84
CA LYS A 40 5.12 -0.39 -10.35
C LYS A 40 4.68 1.05 -10.14
N LEU A 41 3.92 1.58 -11.10
CA LEU A 41 3.36 2.93 -11.02
C LEU A 41 2.37 3.05 -9.86
N ARG A 42 1.40 2.15 -9.72
CA ARG A 42 0.40 2.17 -8.63
C ARG A 42 1.03 2.04 -7.24
N PHE A 43 2.07 1.21 -7.11
CA PHE A 43 2.83 1.13 -5.87
C PHE A 43 3.51 2.46 -5.55
N ALA A 44 4.27 3.01 -6.50
CA ALA A 44 4.99 4.25 -6.29
C ALA A 44 4.03 5.42 -6.04
N GLU A 45 2.85 5.47 -6.66
CA GLU A 45 1.82 6.47 -6.40
C GLU A 45 1.33 6.46 -4.94
N SER A 46 1.25 5.27 -4.32
CA SER A 46 0.84 5.10 -2.93
C SER A 46 1.86 5.70 -1.96
N PHE A 47 3.15 5.63 -2.31
CA PHE A 47 4.24 6.09 -1.46
C PHE A 47 5.05 7.25 -2.05
N ALA A 48 4.52 7.92 -3.07
CA ALA A 48 5.18 9.00 -3.79
C ALA A 48 5.62 10.16 -2.88
N PRO A 49 4.86 10.58 -1.84
CA PRO A 49 5.33 11.62 -0.93
C PRO A 49 6.67 11.31 -0.24
N TRP A 50 7.01 10.02 -0.11
CA TRP A 50 8.25 9.55 0.51
C TRP A 50 9.27 9.06 -0.52
N GLY A 51 8.97 9.12 -1.82
CA GLY A 51 9.86 8.64 -2.88
C GLY A 51 10.18 7.16 -2.78
N ILE A 52 9.25 6.34 -2.29
CA ILE A 52 9.43 4.89 -2.15
C ILE A 52 8.90 4.20 -3.41
N GLY A 53 9.73 3.35 -4.00
CA GLY A 53 9.39 2.47 -5.12
C GLY A 53 9.80 1.03 -4.85
N LEU A 54 9.33 0.11 -5.68
CA LEU A 54 9.77 -1.29 -5.63
C LEU A 54 11.22 -1.41 -6.16
N PRO A 55 12.07 -2.27 -5.56
CA PRO A 55 13.37 -2.57 -6.13
C PRO A 55 13.23 -3.24 -7.51
N GLU A 56 13.98 -2.74 -8.50
CA GLU A 56 13.89 -3.25 -9.89
C GLU A 56 14.19 -4.75 -9.99
N ASP A 57 15.19 -5.24 -9.24
CA ASP A 57 15.54 -6.67 -9.23
C ASP A 57 14.39 -7.53 -8.67
N ASP A 58 13.64 -7.01 -7.71
CA ASP A 58 12.51 -7.74 -7.12
C ASP A 58 11.35 -7.81 -8.10
N VAL A 59 11.08 -6.73 -8.85
CA VAL A 59 10.07 -6.76 -9.90
C VAL A 59 10.47 -7.69 -11.04
N ALA A 60 11.72 -7.59 -11.51
CA ALA A 60 12.23 -8.44 -12.58
C ALA A 60 12.12 -9.94 -12.23
N ASN A 61 12.46 -10.30 -10.98
CA ASN A 61 12.53 -11.70 -10.54
C ASN A 61 11.35 -12.16 -9.68
N ARG A 62 10.30 -11.32 -9.53
CA ARG A 62 9.12 -11.56 -8.69
C ARG A 62 9.48 -11.96 -7.26
N ARG A 63 10.50 -11.30 -6.69
CA ARG A 63 10.94 -11.57 -5.32
C ARG A 63 10.05 -10.82 -4.34
N CYS A 64 9.64 -11.52 -3.29
CA CYS A 64 9.02 -10.91 -2.12
C CYS A 64 10.07 -10.14 -1.33
N GLY A 65 9.64 -9.12 -0.59
CA GLY A 65 10.56 -8.32 0.19
C GLY A 65 9.87 -7.43 1.21
N THR A 66 10.71 -6.67 1.93
CA THR A 66 10.25 -5.67 2.89
C THR A 66 11.04 -4.38 2.71
N ILE A 67 10.34 -3.26 2.56
CA ILE A 67 10.93 -1.92 2.56
C ILE A 67 10.70 -1.28 3.93
N ARG A 68 11.76 -0.73 4.52
CA ARG A 68 11.68 0.09 5.74
C ARG A 68 12.28 1.47 5.45
N ALA A 69 11.43 2.49 5.35
CA ALA A 69 11.86 3.84 5.03
C ALA A 69 10.85 4.88 5.55
N HIS A 70 11.34 6.03 6.03
CA HIS A 70 10.49 7.15 6.45
C HIS A 70 9.38 6.81 7.46
N GLY A 71 9.60 5.81 8.33
CA GLY A 71 8.59 5.34 9.30
C GLY A 71 7.61 4.30 8.75
N TRP A 72 7.71 3.95 7.47
CA TRP A 72 6.99 2.85 6.85
C TRP A 72 7.70 1.52 7.06
N SER A 73 6.92 0.47 7.26
CA SER A 73 7.30 -0.93 7.03
C SER A 73 6.34 -1.51 6.01
N ILE A 74 6.83 -1.88 4.83
CA ILE A 74 6.02 -2.35 3.70
C ILE A 74 6.50 -3.74 3.32
N SER A 75 5.74 -4.76 3.66
CA SER A 75 5.97 -6.14 3.21
C SER A 75 5.21 -6.37 1.91
N TYR A 76 5.83 -6.99 0.90
CA TYR A 76 5.19 -7.25 -0.39
C TYR A 76 5.54 -8.62 -0.94
N GLN A 77 4.62 -9.19 -1.71
CA GLN A 77 4.79 -10.46 -2.41
C GLN A 77 4.14 -10.41 -3.79
N PHE A 78 4.79 -11.06 -4.75
CA PHE A 78 4.23 -11.27 -6.08
C PHE A 78 3.45 -12.58 -6.14
N GLY A 79 2.38 -12.60 -6.92
CA GLY A 79 1.58 -13.79 -7.17
C GLY A 79 0.97 -13.79 -8.57
N CYS A 80 0.36 -14.90 -8.95
CA CYS A 80 -0.38 -15.04 -10.20
C CYS A 80 -1.67 -15.81 -9.93
N GLY A 81 -2.81 -15.24 -10.33
CA GLY A 81 -4.13 -15.84 -10.16
C GLY A 81 -4.94 -15.79 -11.46
N GLU A 82 -6.25 -15.98 -11.36
CA GLU A 82 -7.14 -15.99 -12.54
C GLU A 82 -7.12 -14.69 -13.34
N LYS A 83 -6.92 -13.55 -12.67
CA LYS A 83 -6.82 -12.22 -13.29
C LYS A 83 -5.39 -11.86 -13.75
N GLY A 84 -4.46 -12.82 -13.70
CA GLY A 84 -3.04 -12.61 -14.05
C GLY A 84 -2.14 -12.29 -12.86
N GLU A 85 -0.98 -11.70 -13.17
CA GLU A 85 0.04 -11.31 -12.18
C GLU A 85 -0.47 -10.17 -11.28
N PHE A 86 -0.13 -10.26 -9.99
CA PHE A 86 -0.45 -9.26 -8.99
C PHE A 86 0.68 -9.11 -7.96
N LEU A 87 0.64 -7.99 -7.21
CA LEU A 87 1.45 -7.73 -6.02
C LEU A 87 0.52 -7.47 -4.85
N ASP A 88 0.63 -8.26 -3.80
CA ASP A 88 0.07 -7.92 -2.50
C ASP A 88 1.10 -7.12 -1.71
N PHE A 89 0.69 -6.06 -1.04
CA PHE A 89 1.51 -5.42 -0.03
C PHE A 89 0.72 -5.10 1.22
N TYR A 90 1.37 -5.27 2.36
CA TYR A 90 0.92 -4.78 3.65
C TYR A 90 1.84 -3.66 4.09
N SER A 91 1.26 -2.52 4.44
CA SER A 91 2.01 -1.35 4.88
C SER A 91 1.54 -0.89 6.24
N HIS A 92 2.52 -0.67 7.13
CA HIS A 92 2.34 -0.12 8.46
C HIS A 92 3.14 1.18 8.55
N HIS A 93 2.57 2.21 9.15
CA HIS A 93 3.29 3.45 9.46
C HIS A 93 2.88 3.99 10.82
N ARG A 94 3.86 4.39 11.63
CA ARG A 94 3.67 4.75 13.04
C ARG A 94 2.68 5.89 13.35
N MET A 95 2.18 6.61 12.35
CA MET A 95 1.24 7.74 12.51
C MET A 95 -0.05 7.59 11.71
N THR A 96 -0.23 6.50 10.97
CA THR A 96 -1.39 6.28 10.10
C THR A 96 -1.83 4.84 10.23
N SER A 97 -3.06 4.55 9.83
CA SER A 97 -3.53 3.18 9.84
C SER A 97 -2.84 2.30 8.82
N ASP A 98 -2.82 1.01 9.13
CA ASP A 98 -2.30 0.00 8.25
C ASP A 98 -3.14 -0.11 6.98
N SER A 99 -2.51 -0.51 5.88
CA SER A 99 -3.22 -0.83 4.64
C SER A 99 -2.70 -2.12 4.02
N HIS A 100 -3.63 -2.92 3.50
CA HIS A 100 -3.35 -4.15 2.77
C HIS A 100 -3.99 -4.01 1.40
N MET A 101 -3.18 -4.08 0.36
CA MET A 101 -3.63 -3.82 -1.01
C MET A 101 -3.13 -4.90 -1.94
N ARG A 102 -3.91 -5.19 -2.98
CA ARG A 102 -3.51 -5.98 -4.15
C ARG A 102 -3.48 -5.09 -5.38
N LEU A 103 -2.35 -5.07 -6.07
CA LEU A 103 -2.13 -4.36 -7.33
C LEU A 103 -2.02 -5.37 -8.47
N TYR A 104 -2.82 -5.21 -9.52
CA TYR A 104 -2.79 -6.09 -10.67
C TYR A 104 -1.92 -5.52 -11.80
N ALA A 105 -1.40 -6.39 -12.66
CA ALA A 105 -0.58 -6.01 -13.81
C ALA A 105 -1.29 -5.07 -14.81
N ASP A 106 -2.62 -5.12 -14.85
CA ASP A 106 -3.48 -4.24 -15.67
C ASP A 106 -3.75 -2.87 -15.01
N GLY A 107 -3.20 -2.62 -13.82
CA GLY A 107 -3.35 -1.39 -13.06
C GLY A 107 -4.59 -1.34 -12.15
N HIS A 108 -5.39 -2.40 -12.09
CA HIS A 108 -6.47 -2.51 -11.11
C HIS A 108 -5.92 -2.61 -9.68
N VAL A 109 -6.67 -2.07 -8.72
CA VAL A 109 -6.30 -2.03 -7.31
C VAL A 109 -7.46 -2.54 -6.48
N GLU A 110 -7.18 -3.47 -5.58
CA GLU A 110 -8.15 -4.06 -4.66
C GLU A 110 -7.68 -3.84 -3.22
N GLY A 111 -8.58 -3.35 -2.37
CA GLY A 111 -8.35 -3.25 -0.94
C GLY A 111 -8.59 -4.62 -0.28
N LEU A 112 -7.62 -5.08 0.49
CA LEU A 112 -7.70 -6.32 1.26
C LEU A 112 -7.91 -6.01 2.76
N PRO A 113 -8.39 -6.98 3.56
CA PRO A 113 -8.52 -6.79 5.00
C PRO A 113 -7.18 -6.38 5.64
N ALA A 114 -7.22 -5.30 6.42
CA ALA A 114 -6.10 -4.77 7.20
C ALA A 114 -6.45 -4.69 8.68
N MET A 115 -5.42 -4.59 9.53
CA MET A 115 -5.60 -4.44 10.97
C MET A 115 -6.34 -3.14 11.26
N ARG A 116 -7.27 -3.18 12.21
CA ARG A 116 -7.93 -1.99 12.73
C ARG A 116 -7.13 -1.48 13.92
N ASP A 117 -6.72 -0.22 13.90
CA ASP A 117 -6.04 0.40 15.05
C ASP A 117 -7.02 0.96 16.07
N LEU A 118 -8.18 1.41 15.59
CA LEU A 118 -9.20 2.05 16.41
C LEU A 118 -10.41 1.13 16.53
N ARG A 119 -10.76 0.82 17.77
CA ARG A 119 -12.00 0.14 18.14
C ARG A 119 -13.10 1.19 18.39
N PRO A 120 -14.29 1.07 17.78
CA PRO A 120 -15.45 1.86 18.18
C PRO A 120 -15.82 1.56 19.65
N CYS A 121 -16.25 2.58 20.40
CA CYS A 121 -16.69 2.43 21.80
C CYS A 121 -18.15 2.85 21.96
N SER A 122 -18.84 2.24 22.93
CA SER A 122 -20.21 2.60 23.33
C SER A 122 -20.30 2.86 24.83
N GLN A 123 -21.25 3.70 25.25
CA GLN A 123 -21.59 3.87 26.66
C GLN A 123 -22.53 2.76 27.17
N ASP A 124 -23.21 2.06 26.27
CA ASP A 124 -23.98 0.86 26.60
C ASP A 124 -23.01 -0.32 26.77
N PRO A 125 -22.92 -0.93 27.97
CA PRO A 125 -21.98 -2.04 28.22
C PRO A 125 -22.21 -3.27 27.34
N VAL A 126 -23.45 -3.54 26.93
CA VAL A 126 -23.76 -4.70 26.07
C VAL A 126 -23.23 -4.47 24.66
N GLU A 127 -23.46 -3.27 24.12
CA GLU A 127 -22.96 -2.89 22.80
C GLU A 127 -21.43 -2.73 22.79
N ASP A 128 -20.84 -2.16 23.85
CA ASP A 128 -19.38 -2.03 23.94
C ASP A 128 -18.69 -3.40 23.96
N ALA A 129 -19.25 -4.38 24.68
CA ALA A 129 -18.75 -5.75 24.66
C ALA A 129 -18.88 -6.41 23.28
N ARG A 130 -19.94 -6.12 22.53
CA ARG A 130 -20.12 -6.60 21.15
C ARG A 130 -19.06 -6.00 20.22
N LEU A 131 -18.79 -4.70 20.34
CA LEU A 131 -17.77 -3.99 19.55
C LEU A 131 -16.34 -4.47 19.88
N GLU A 132 -16.05 -4.78 21.15
CA GLU A 132 -14.80 -5.43 21.58
C GLU A 132 -14.59 -6.78 20.89
N ALA A 133 -15.61 -7.63 20.94
CA ALA A 133 -15.55 -8.96 20.35
C ALA A 133 -15.36 -8.88 18.83
N GLU A 134 -16.13 -8.02 18.14
CA GLU A 134 -16.01 -7.83 16.69
C GLU A 134 -14.63 -7.31 16.28
N TYR A 135 -14.08 -6.33 17.01
CA TYR A 135 -12.75 -5.80 16.76
C TYR A 135 -11.66 -6.85 16.98
N SER A 136 -11.73 -7.60 18.09
CA SER A 136 -10.78 -8.64 18.43
C SER A 136 -10.81 -9.80 17.43
N ASP A 137 -12.01 -10.21 17.02
CA ASP A 137 -12.19 -11.29 16.04
C ASP A 137 -11.71 -10.87 14.65
N HIS A 138 -12.02 -9.64 14.21
CA HIS A 138 -11.51 -9.08 12.95
C HIS A 138 -9.98 -9.07 12.94
N ASN A 139 -9.35 -8.48 13.98
CA ASN A 139 -7.89 -8.38 14.04
C ASN A 139 -7.22 -9.76 14.16
N ARG A 140 -7.85 -10.73 14.82
CA ARG A 140 -7.34 -12.11 14.85
C ARG A 140 -7.36 -12.75 13.46
N GLN A 141 -8.48 -12.65 12.75
CA GLN A 141 -8.61 -13.20 11.39
C GLN A 141 -7.62 -12.56 10.42
N VAL A 142 -7.46 -11.24 10.49
CA VAL A 142 -6.48 -10.52 9.65
C VAL A 142 -5.05 -10.95 10.02
N ALA A 143 -4.69 -11.03 11.30
CA ALA A 143 -3.36 -11.45 11.72
C ALA A 143 -3.02 -12.87 11.23
N GLU A 144 -3.99 -13.80 11.28
CA GLU A 144 -3.83 -15.14 10.72
C GLU A 144 -3.60 -15.12 9.21
N MET A 145 -4.41 -14.35 8.47
CA MET A 145 -4.25 -14.17 7.02
C MET A 145 -2.88 -13.60 6.65
N LEU A 146 -2.42 -12.56 7.35
CA LEU A 146 -1.12 -11.93 7.08
C LEU A 146 0.02 -12.91 7.35
N ARG A 147 -0.06 -13.68 8.45
CA ARG A 147 0.90 -14.73 8.78
C ARG A 147 0.96 -15.81 7.72
N GLU A 148 -0.19 -16.24 7.16
CA GLU A 148 -0.25 -17.21 6.08
C GLU A 148 0.38 -16.70 4.78
N LYS A 149 0.26 -15.39 4.52
CA LYS A 149 0.95 -14.71 3.41
C LYS A 149 2.43 -14.46 3.66
N GLY A 150 2.92 -14.64 4.88
CA GLY A 150 4.31 -14.38 5.26
C GLY A 150 4.63 -12.89 5.44
N PHE A 151 3.63 -12.08 5.80
CA PHE A 151 3.80 -10.66 6.14
C PHE A 151 4.11 -10.43 7.61
#